data_AF-A0AA38C9Q7-F1
#
_entry.id   AF-A0AA38C9Q7-F1
#
_cell.length_a   1.000
_cell.length_b   1.000
_cell.length_c   1.000
_cell.angle_alpha   90.00
_cell.angle_beta   90.00
_cell.angle_gamma   90.00
#
_symmetry.space_group_name_H-M   'P 1'
#
loop_
_entity.id
_entity.type
_entity.pdbx_description
1 polymer ?
#
loop_
_entity_poly.entity_id
_entity_poly.type
_entity_poly.pdbx_seq_one_letter_code
_entity_poly.pdbx_strand_id
1 'polypeptide(L)'
;MKVKADRDESSPYAAMLAAQDVAARCKELGITALHIKLLATGGNKTKTPGPRAQSALRALARSRMRIGRIEDVTPIPTDSTRRKVCTNTKTVYFLPGFALKIVHPANLCFKLPENVSLKEGAMCEPLSVGVHGCRRASVGAETNILIVGAGPIGLVTMLSARAFGAPRIIIADVDEQRLSMAKKLGADDTVLVSTKAEDIEEEVTRIQNSMGGKINVTFDCAGFEKTMSTALKATCPGGKVCLIGMGHNEMTVPLTPAAAREVDVVGVFCYKNTWPLCLEFLRTGKVDVKPLITHRFGFSQKEVEEAFETSAGGGNAVKVMFNL
;
A
#
# COMPACT_ATOMS: atom_id res chain seq x y z
N MET A 1 -23.70 -4.67 -27.70
CA MET A 1 -22.82 -3.63 -27.11
C MET A 1 -23.56 -2.29 -27.20
N LYS A 2 -23.90 -1.64 -26.07
CA LYS A 2 -24.71 -0.40 -26.03
C LYS A 2 -23.92 0.90 -26.17
N VAL A 3 -22.60 0.80 -26.22
CA VAL A 3 -21.68 1.92 -26.44
C VAL A 3 -20.88 1.59 -27.69
N LYS A 4 -20.90 2.46 -28.70
CA LYS A 4 -20.02 2.38 -29.87
C LYS A 4 -18.86 3.36 -29.61
N ALA A 5 -17.68 2.83 -29.33
CA ALA A 5 -16.41 3.53 -29.09
C ALA A 5 -16.27 4.36 -27.80
N ASP A 6 -15.07 4.29 -27.22
CA ASP A 6 -14.57 5.15 -26.16
C ASP A 6 -14.58 6.61 -26.61
N ARG A 7 -15.42 7.42 -25.97
CA ARG A 7 -15.22 8.86 -25.85
C ARG A 7 -15.53 9.23 -24.41
N ASP A 8 -14.72 10.12 -23.84
CA ASP A 8 -14.83 10.69 -22.50
C ASP A 8 -16.12 11.51 -22.26
N GLU A 9 -17.15 11.35 -23.10
CA GLU A 9 -18.44 12.01 -22.95
C GLU A 9 -19.44 11.11 -22.24
N SER A 10 -20.08 11.65 -21.21
CA SER A 10 -21.18 10.97 -20.55
C SER A 10 -22.34 10.79 -21.52
N SER A 11 -22.74 9.54 -21.82
CA SER A 11 -24.00 9.25 -22.51
C SER A 11 -25.08 8.75 -21.52
N PRO A 12 -25.92 9.65 -20.98
CA PRO A 12 -27.13 9.30 -20.24
C PRO A 12 -28.01 8.25 -20.92
N TYR A 13 -28.12 8.33 -22.26
CA TYR A 13 -28.95 7.45 -23.07
C TYR A 13 -28.43 6.00 -23.06
N ALA A 14 -27.13 5.80 -23.25
CA ALA A 14 -26.54 4.46 -23.18
C ALA A 14 -26.69 3.83 -21.78
N ALA A 15 -26.49 4.62 -20.72
CA ALA A 15 -26.69 4.17 -19.34
C ALA A 15 -28.15 3.80 -19.04
N MET A 16 -29.10 4.57 -19.56
CA MET A 16 -30.53 4.27 -19.46
C MET A 16 -30.87 2.94 -20.15
N LEU A 17 -30.39 2.73 -21.38
CA LEU A 17 -30.65 1.51 -22.12
C LEU A 17 -30.01 0.28 -21.43
N ALA A 18 -28.79 0.40 -20.90
CA ALA A 18 -28.15 -0.68 -20.15
C ALA A 18 -28.94 -1.04 -18.88
N ALA A 19 -29.44 -0.03 -18.16
CA ALA A 19 -30.26 -0.25 -16.98
C ALA A 19 -31.60 -0.94 -17.29
N GLN A 20 -32.21 -0.70 -18.46
CA GLN A 20 -33.41 -1.40 -18.90
C GLN A 20 -33.16 -2.89 -19.16
N ASP A 21 -32.04 -3.25 -19.77
CA ASP A 21 -31.69 -4.66 -20.00
C ASP A 21 -31.47 -5.40 -18.69
N VAL A 22 -30.77 -4.76 -17.74
CA VAL A 22 -30.55 -5.31 -16.40
C VAL A 22 -31.89 -5.53 -15.71
N ALA A 23 -32.81 -4.56 -15.77
CA ALA A 23 -34.14 -4.72 -15.18
C ALA A 23 -34.95 -5.85 -15.84
N ALA A 24 -34.88 -6.00 -17.16
CA ALA A 24 -35.53 -7.09 -17.88
C ALA A 24 -34.98 -8.45 -17.41
N ARG A 25 -33.66 -8.59 -17.35
CA ARG A 25 -33.01 -9.81 -16.89
C ARG A 25 -33.29 -10.13 -15.43
N CYS A 26 -33.32 -9.12 -14.56
CA CYS A 26 -33.70 -9.31 -13.16
C CYS A 26 -35.13 -9.87 -13.03
N LYS A 27 -36.08 -9.38 -13.84
CA LYS A 27 -37.46 -9.87 -13.83
C LYS A 27 -37.57 -11.32 -14.30
N GLU A 28 -36.84 -11.70 -15.35
CA GLU A 28 -36.76 -13.10 -15.81
C GLU A 28 -36.28 -14.03 -14.69
N LEU A 29 -35.38 -13.54 -13.83
CA LEU A 29 -34.82 -14.27 -12.69
C LEU A 29 -35.66 -14.14 -11.41
N GLY A 30 -36.85 -13.52 -11.46
CA GLY A 30 -37.70 -13.30 -10.29
C GLY A 30 -37.17 -12.27 -9.28
N ILE A 31 -36.10 -11.55 -9.61
CA ILE A 31 -35.50 -10.51 -8.78
C ILE A 31 -36.33 -9.24 -8.93
N THR A 32 -36.92 -8.77 -7.83
CA THR A 32 -37.79 -7.57 -7.82
C THR A 32 -37.19 -6.39 -7.06
N ALA A 33 -36.05 -6.58 -6.39
CA ALA A 33 -35.38 -5.55 -5.60
C ALA A 33 -33.87 -5.51 -5.88
N LEU A 34 -33.27 -4.31 -5.81
CA LEU A 34 -31.85 -4.07 -6.04
C LEU A 34 -31.25 -3.20 -4.94
N HIS A 35 -30.05 -3.57 -4.51
CA HIS A 35 -29.14 -2.68 -3.79
C HIS A 35 -28.16 -2.09 -4.81
N ILE A 36 -28.08 -0.77 -4.89
CA ILE A 36 -27.28 -0.07 -5.89
C ILE A 36 -26.06 0.57 -5.21
N LYS A 37 -24.86 0.16 -5.63
CA LYS A 37 -23.62 0.82 -5.28
C LYS A 37 -23.27 1.83 -6.36
N LEU A 38 -23.04 3.08 -5.97
CA LEU A 38 -22.80 4.18 -6.90
C LEU A 38 -21.42 4.76 -6.72
N LEU A 39 -20.73 4.98 -7.85
CA LEU A 39 -19.48 5.72 -7.95
C LEU A 39 -19.77 7.12 -8.50
N ALA A 40 -19.57 8.15 -7.68
CA ALA A 40 -19.50 9.54 -8.12
C ALA A 40 -18.12 9.85 -8.70
N THR A 41 -17.94 11.07 -9.23
CA THR A 41 -16.60 11.58 -9.57
C THR A 41 -15.77 11.65 -8.29
N GLY A 42 -14.76 10.78 -8.15
CA GLY A 42 -13.84 10.78 -7.01
C GLY A 42 -13.17 12.13 -6.77
N GLY A 43 -12.71 12.35 -5.54
CA GLY A 43 -12.01 13.57 -5.10
C GLY A 43 -12.89 14.50 -4.27
N ASN A 44 -12.52 15.78 -4.21
CA ASN A 44 -13.27 16.83 -3.50
C ASN A 44 -14.49 17.35 -4.29
N LYS A 45 -14.91 16.63 -5.33
CA LYS A 45 -16.05 17.02 -6.17
C LYS A 45 -17.36 16.60 -5.50
N THR A 46 -18.47 17.12 -6.00
CA THR A 46 -19.81 16.82 -5.48
C THR A 46 -20.09 15.31 -5.50
N LYS A 47 -20.57 14.79 -4.37
CA LYS A 47 -21.02 13.39 -4.23
C LYS A 47 -22.37 13.12 -4.90
N THR A 48 -22.86 14.07 -5.67
CA THR A 48 -24.12 13.95 -6.41
C THR A 48 -23.91 12.97 -7.57
N PRO A 49 -24.82 11.98 -7.74
CA PRO A 49 -24.80 11.08 -8.88
C PRO A 49 -24.67 11.86 -10.20
N GLY A 50 -23.68 11.53 -11.02
CA GLY A 50 -23.52 12.14 -12.34
C GLY A 50 -24.69 11.82 -13.29
N PRO A 51 -24.83 12.51 -14.43
CA PRO A 51 -25.96 12.37 -15.35
C PRO A 51 -26.27 10.92 -15.79
N ARG A 52 -25.23 10.07 -15.92
CA ARG A 52 -25.37 8.63 -16.22
C ARG A 52 -26.05 7.86 -15.10
N ALA A 53 -25.57 8.06 -13.87
CA ALA A 53 -26.10 7.42 -12.67
C ALA A 53 -27.57 7.79 -12.46
N GLN A 54 -27.90 9.07 -12.60
CA GLN A 54 -29.28 9.55 -12.51
C GLN A 54 -30.19 8.91 -13.57
N SER A 55 -29.70 8.79 -14.79
CA SER A 55 -30.47 8.20 -15.89
C SER A 55 -30.69 6.70 -15.73
N ALA A 56 -29.68 5.97 -15.24
CA ALA A 56 -29.80 4.56 -14.90
C ALA A 56 -30.79 4.32 -13.74
N LEU A 57 -30.69 5.10 -12.66
CA LEU A 57 -31.61 5.02 -11.52
C LEU A 57 -33.06 5.27 -11.93
N ARG A 58 -33.31 6.31 -12.75
CA ARG A 58 -34.64 6.59 -13.30
C ARG A 58 -35.14 5.47 -14.21
N ALA A 59 -34.27 4.79 -14.94
CA ALA A 59 -34.66 3.66 -15.80
C ALA A 59 -35.05 2.42 -14.99
N LEU A 60 -34.30 2.10 -13.93
CA LEU A 60 -34.61 0.99 -13.01
C LEU A 60 -35.94 1.22 -12.28
N ALA A 61 -36.15 2.44 -11.78
CA ALA A 61 -37.41 2.84 -11.13
C ALA A 61 -38.60 2.74 -12.11
N ARG A 62 -38.47 3.26 -13.34
CA ARG A 62 -39.50 3.14 -14.38
C ARG A 62 -39.79 1.68 -14.75
N SER A 63 -38.81 0.81 -14.63
CA SER A 63 -38.95 -0.63 -14.86
C SER A 63 -39.60 -1.36 -13.68
N ARG A 64 -40.09 -0.66 -12.65
CA ARG A 64 -40.70 -1.21 -11.43
C ARG A 64 -39.77 -2.08 -10.58
N MET A 65 -38.46 -1.84 -10.63
CA MET A 65 -37.52 -2.45 -9.67
C MET A 65 -37.60 -1.70 -8.33
N ARG A 66 -37.70 -2.42 -7.22
CA ARG A 66 -37.63 -1.82 -5.86
C ARG A 66 -36.17 -1.50 -5.54
N ILE A 67 -35.84 -0.23 -5.34
CA ILE A 67 -34.49 0.16 -4.95
C ILE A 67 -34.43 0.14 -3.42
N GLY A 68 -33.76 -0.87 -2.84
CA GLY A 68 -33.73 -1.06 -1.39
C GLY A 68 -32.77 -0.10 -0.69
N ARG A 69 -31.56 0.04 -1.22
CA ARG A 69 -30.53 0.94 -0.70
C ARG A 69 -29.70 1.48 -1.85
N ILE A 70 -29.24 2.72 -1.72
CA ILE A 70 -28.21 3.31 -2.58
C ILE A 70 -27.01 3.64 -1.69
N GLU A 71 -25.87 3.03 -1.97
CA GLU A 71 -24.63 3.22 -1.22
C GLU A 71 -23.61 3.97 -2.09
N ASP A 72 -23.07 5.07 -1.57
CA ASP A 72 -21.94 5.76 -2.19
C ASP A 72 -20.66 4.96 -1.90
N VAL A 73 -20.06 4.41 -2.95
CA VAL A 73 -18.78 3.68 -2.90
C VAL A 73 -17.68 4.43 -3.62
N THR A 74 -17.87 5.73 -3.88
CA THR A 74 -16.85 6.59 -4.48
C THR A 74 -15.56 6.44 -3.68
N PRO A 75 -14.46 5.95 -4.29
CA PRO A 75 -13.19 5.89 -3.62
C PRO A 75 -12.87 7.29 -3.13
N ILE A 76 -12.74 7.45 -1.82
CA ILE A 76 -12.19 8.66 -1.24
C ILE A 76 -10.73 8.66 -1.70
N PRO A 77 -10.29 9.60 -2.55
CA PRO A 77 -8.91 9.59 -2.97
C PRO A 77 -8.04 9.89 -1.75
N THR A 78 -7.11 8.99 -1.49
CA THR A 78 -6.03 9.21 -0.51
C THR A 78 -5.05 10.30 -0.98
N ASP A 79 -5.21 10.83 -2.21
CA ASP A 79 -4.28 11.76 -2.85
C ASP A 79 -4.55 13.26 -2.60
N SER A 80 -5.62 13.63 -1.87
CA SER A 80 -5.97 15.04 -1.65
C SER A 80 -6.08 15.47 -0.19
N THR A 81 -5.05 15.31 0.65
CA THR A 81 -4.96 16.04 1.93
C THR A 81 -3.51 16.40 2.26
N ARG A 82 -3.17 17.63 2.63
CA ARG A 82 -3.75 18.40 3.74
C ARG A 82 -4.34 19.75 3.27
N ARG A 83 -5.46 20.24 3.84
CA ARG A 83 -6.43 19.73 4.85
C ARG A 83 -7.73 20.57 4.73
N LYS A 84 -8.91 20.10 5.17
CA LYS A 84 -9.34 20.21 6.58
C LYS A 84 -9.54 18.85 7.28
N VAL A 85 -9.20 18.90 8.56
CA VAL A 85 -9.24 17.88 9.61
C VAL A 85 -10.69 17.47 9.93
N CYS A 86 -10.94 16.16 10.11
CA CYS A 86 -11.73 15.54 11.20
C CYS A 86 -12.08 14.09 10.83
N THR A 87 -11.51 13.11 11.54
CA THR A 87 -12.12 12.29 12.63
C THR A 87 -12.94 11.10 12.12
N ASN A 88 -12.52 9.92 12.58
CA ASN A 88 -13.26 8.66 12.60
C ASN A 88 -13.91 8.24 11.29
N THR A 89 -13.17 7.50 10.47
CA THR A 89 -13.79 6.60 9.50
C THR A 89 -12.96 5.34 9.38
N LYS A 90 -13.49 4.23 9.91
CA LYS A 90 -13.02 2.88 9.57
C LYS A 90 -13.25 2.70 8.06
N THR A 91 -12.21 2.92 7.27
CA THR A 91 -12.27 2.73 5.82
C THR A 91 -11.95 1.27 5.55
N VAL A 92 -12.97 0.50 5.18
CA VAL A 92 -12.78 -0.83 4.59
C VAL A 92 -12.34 -0.61 3.16
N TYR A 93 -11.08 -0.91 2.85
CA TYR A 93 -10.61 -0.95 1.46
C TYR A 93 -11.36 -2.09 0.76
N PHE A 94 -12.36 -1.77 -0.05
CA PHE A 94 -12.78 -2.71 -1.11
C PHE A 94 -11.54 -2.94 -1.96
N LEU A 95 -11.15 -4.19 -2.22
CA LEU A 95 -10.00 -4.54 -3.05
C LEU A 95 -10.47 -4.57 -4.52
N PRO A 96 -10.52 -3.45 -5.27
CA PRO A 96 -10.98 -3.49 -6.66
C PRO A 96 -10.13 -4.44 -7.51
N GLY A 97 -8.87 -4.69 -7.11
CA GLY A 97 -7.89 -5.57 -7.77
C GLY A 97 -8.30 -7.04 -7.89
N PHE A 98 -9.18 -7.55 -7.03
CA PHE A 98 -9.63 -8.95 -7.04
C PHE A 98 -10.81 -9.14 -8.00
N ALA A 99 -10.60 -8.85 -9.27
CA ALA A 99 -11.59 -9.04 -10.32
C ALA A 99 -10.92 -9.25 -11.67
N LEU A 100 -11.59 -9.99 -12.58
CA LEU A 100 -11.12 -10.19 -13.95
C LEU A 100 -11.08 -8.89 -14.78
N LYS A 101 -11.90 -7.89 -14.41
CA LYS A 101 -11.98 -6.59 -15.10
C LYS A 101 -12.25 -5.49 -14.08
N ILE A 102 -11.56 -4.36 -14.26
CA ILE A 102 -11.63 -3.20 -13.37
C ILE A 102 -11.70 -1.94 -14.22
N VAL A 103 -12.55 -0.99 -13.82
CA VAL A 103 -12.56 0.37 -14.37
C VAL A 103 -11.78 1.26 -13.39
N HIS A 104 -10.77 1.98 -13.90
CA HIS A 104 -9.94 2.87 -13.10
C HIS A 104 -9.72 4.21 -13.81
N PRO A 105 -9.60 5.34 -13.10
CA PRO A 105 -9.30 6.63 -13.72
C PRO A 105 -8.00 6.58 -14.53
N ALA A 106 -8.04 7.00 -15.79
CA ALA A 106 -6.90 6.91 -16.70
C ALA A 106 -5.66 7.67 -16.20
N ASN A 107 -5.84 8.76 -15.46
CA ASN A 107 -4.75 9.54 -14.86
C ASN A 107 -4.05 8.83 -13.68
N LEU A 108 -4.59 7.71 -13.21
CA LEU A 108 -3.99 6.83 -12.21
C LEU A 108 -3.54 5.48 -12.83
N CYS A 109 -3.64 5.34 -14.15
CA CYS A 109 -3.15 4.19 -14.90
C CYS A 109 -1.82 4.54 -15.57
N PHE A 110 -0.74 3.87 -15.17
CA PHE A 110 0.59 4.08 -15.72
C PHE A 110 0.93 2.96 -16.71
N LYS A 111 1.33 3.33 -17.94
CA LYS A 111 1.74 2.36 -18.95
C LYS A 111 3.03 1.67 -18.51
N LEU A 112 3.04 0.34 -18.50
CA LEU A 112 4.24 -0.44 -18.21
C LEU A 112 5.23 -0.33 -19.38
N PRO A 113 6.53 -0.12 -19.12
CA PRO A 113 7.58 -0.31 -20.11
C PRO A 113 7.61 -1.75 -20.64
N GLU A 114 8.09 -1.94 -21.88
CA GLU A 114 8.07 -3.25 -22.55
C GLU A 114 8.83 -4.35 -21.80
N ASN A 115 9.90 -3.98 -21.09
CA ASN A 115 10.73 -4.89 -20.32
C ASN A 115 10.27 -5.09 -18.87
N VAL A 116 9.14 -4.51 -18.46
CA VAL A 116 8.56 -4.67 -17.11
C VAL A 116 7.34 -5.57 -17.21
N SER A 117 7.39 -6.74 -16.59
CA SER A 117 6.27 -7.69 -16.60
C SER A 117 5.08 -7.19 -15.78
N LEU A 118 3.88 -7.73 -16.04
CA LEU A 118 2.69 -7.45 -15.22
C LEU A 118 2.91 -7.75 -13.73
N LYS A 119 3.74 -8.76 -13.44
CA LYS A 119 4.08 -9.19 -12.08
C LYS A 119 4.93 -8.14 -11.36
N GLU A 120 5.87 -7.53 -12.07
CA GLU A 120 6.66 -6.40 -11.57
C GLU A 120 5.80 -5.13 -11.46
N GLY A 121 4.91 -4.90 -12.43
CA GLY A 121 3.94 -3.79 -12.39
C GLY A 121 3.03 -3.85 -11.15
N ALA A 122 2.58 -5.05 -10.76
CA ALA A 122 1.81 -5.25 -9.53
C ALA A 122 2.60 -4.91 -8.25
N MET A 123 3.94 -4.92 -8.30
CA MET A 123 4.81 -4.53 -7.21
C MET A 123 5.11 -3.02 -7.16
N CYS A 124 4.67 -2.23 -8.15
CA CYS A 124 4.84 -0.77 -8.10
C CYS A 124 4.12 -0.11 -6.92
N GLU A 125 3.00 -0.69 -6.47
CA GLU A 125 2.23 -0.21 -5.34
C GLU A 125 3.02 -0.32 -4.02
N PRO A 126 3.50 -1.51 -3.59
CA PRO A 126 4.31 -1.61 -2.38
C PRO A 126 5.67 -0.91 -2.53
N LEU A 127 6.29 -0.95 -3.73
CA LEU A 127 7.54 -0.22 -3.98
C LEU A 127 7.35 1.30 -3.81
N SER A 128 6.19 1.83 -4.19
CA SER A 128 5.86 3.25 -4.00
C SER A 128 5.88 3.68 -2.54
N VAL A 129 5.49 2.79 -1.60
CA VAL A 129 5.57 3.07 -0.16
C VAL A 129 7.03 3.29 0.27
N GLY A 130 7.92 2.37 -0.13
CA GLY A 130 9.36 2.49 0.15
C GLY A 130 9.97 3.76 -0.47
N VAL A 131 9.64 4.06 -1.72
CA VAL A 131 10.09 5.28 -2.41
C VAL A 131 9.57 6.54 -1.72
N HIS A 132 8.31 6.55 -1.27
CA HIS A 132 7.75 7.68 -0.55
C HIS A 132 8.43 7.88 0.81
N GLY A 133 8.64 6.80 1.56
CA GLY A 133 9.40 6.82 2.81
C GLY A 133 10.80 7.40 2.63
N CYS A 134 11.55 6.91 1.63
CA CYS A 134 12.88 7.41 1.31
C CYS A 134 12.90 8.90 0.97
N ARG A 135 11.93 9.37 0.16
CA ARG A 135 11.80 10.80 -0.17
C ARG A 135 11.51 11.66 1.06
N ARG A 136 10.64 11.20 1.95
CA ARG A 136 10.29 11.94 3.18
C ARG A 136 11.42 11.97 4.19
N ALA A 137 12.25 10.93 4.21
CA ALA A 137 13.46 10.88 5.02
C ALA A 137 14.63 11.64 4.40
N SER A 138 14.55 12.02 3.12
CA SER A 138 15.67 12.61 2.36
C SER A 138 16.87 11.66 2.23
N VAL A 139 16.60 10.37 1.95
CA VAL A 139 17.64 9.35 1.75
C VAL A 139 18.55 9.71 0.57
N GLY A 140 19.85 9.50 0.74
CA GLY A 140 20.89 9.75 -0.27
C GLY A 140 22.24 9.12 0.10
N ALA A 141 23.32 9.62 -0.50
CA ALA A 141 24.67 9.06 -0.36
C ALA A 141 25.28 9.16 1.04
N GLU A 142 24.73 10.00 1.93
CA GLU A 142 25.24 10.23 3.28
C GLU A 142 24.32 9.67 4.37
N THR A 143 23.31 8.87 3.99
CA THR A 143 22.30 8.36 4.93
C THR A 143 22.48 6.88 5.18
N ASN A 144 23.09 6.52 6.32
CA ASN A 144 23.07 5.16 6.85
C ASN A 144 21.70 4.85 7.44
N ILE A 145 21.16 3.68 7.14
CA ILE A 145 19.77 3.33 7.42
C ILE A 145 19.65 2.08 8.28
N LEU A 146 18.80 2.18 9.30
CA LEU A 146 18.22 1.03 10.00
C LEU A 146 16.79 0.81 9.51
N ILE A 147 16.42 -0.44 9.23
CA ILE A 147 15.02 -0.81 8.98
C ILE A 147 14.61 -1.78 10.08
N VAL A 148 13.55 -1.44 10.82
CA VAL A 148 12.96 -2.31 11.83
C VAL A 148 11.74 -2.99 11.20
N GLY A 149 11.85 -4.29 10.98
CA GLY A 149 10.90 -5.14 10.28
C GLY A 149 11.38 -5.52 8.87
N ALA A 150 11.69 -6.80 8.67
CA ALA A 150 12.06 -7.46 7.41
C ALA A 150 10.85 -8.07 6.67
N GLY A 151 9.64 -7.56 6.94
CA GLY A 151 8.45 -7.88 6.16
C GLY A 151 8.47 -7.26 4.75
N PRO A 152 7.42 -7.43 3.94
CA PRO A 152 7.38 -6.95 2.56
C PRO A 152 7.66 -5.46 2.43
N ILE A 153 7.11 -4.64 3.33
CA ILE A 153 7.33 -3.19 3.37
C ILE A 153 8.76 -2.83 3.75
N GLY A 154 9.38 -3.56 4.68
CA GLY A 154 10.79 -3.37 5.03
C GLY A 154 11.71 -3.67 3.87
N LEU A 155 11.46 -4.79 3.17
CA LEU A 155 12.27 -5.20 2.02
C LEU A 155 12.16 -4.22 0.85
N VAL A 156 10.96 -3.75 0.48
CA VAL A 156 10.83 -2.71 -0.56
C VAL A 156 11.40 -1.36 -0.14
N THR A 157 11.38 -1.04 1.17
CA THR A 157 12.04 0.16 1.71
C THR A 157 13.55 0.06 1.59
N MET A 158 14.13 -1.12 1.88
CA MET A 158 15.56 -1.39 1.67
C MET A 158 15.96 -1.22 0.21
N LEU A 159 15.23 -1.88 -0.70
CA LEU A 159 15.49 -1.79 -2.14
C LEU A 159 15.37 -0.35 -2.64
N SER A 160 14.36 0.38 -2.18
CA SER A 160 14.20 1.81 -2.49
C SER A 160 15.38 2.62 -1.98
N ALA A 161 15.77 2.43 -0.72
CA ALA A 161 16.88 3.16 -0.11
C ALA A 161 18.21 2.92 -0.84
N ARG A 162 18.49 1.68 -1.25
CA ARG A 162 19.62 1.37 -2.14
C ARG A 162 19.53 2.12 -3.46
N ALA A 163 18.35 2.14 -4.08
CA ALA A 163 18.15 2.88 -5.32
C ALA A 163 18.32 4.40 -5.17
N PHE A 164 18.10 4.96 -3.97
CA PHE A 164 18.41 6.36 -3.64
C PHE A 164 19.90 6.61 -3.32
N GLY A 165 20.72 5.55 -3.21
CA GLY A 165 22.16 5.66 -2.99
C GLY A 165 22.58 5.53 -1.53
N ALA A 166 21.74 5.00 -0.64
CA ALA A 166 22.11 4.78 0.75
C ALA A 166 23.36 3.87 0.87
N PRO A 167 24.46 4.34 1.49
CA PRO A 167 25.73 3.63 1.51
C PRO A 167 25.67 2.39 2.39
N ARG A 168 24.97 2.45 3.53
CA ARG A 168 24.83 1.33 4.45
C ARG A 168 23.40 1.13 4.92
N ILE A 169 22.91 -0.11 4.86
CA ILE A 169 21.57 -0.50 5.32
C ILE A 169 21.66 -1.78 6.14
N ILE A 170 21.18 -1.70 7.38
CA ILE A 170 20.99 -2.85 8.26
C ILE A 170 19.50 -3.08 8.54
N ILE A 171 19.10 -4.33 8.75
CA ILE A 171 17.71 -4.69 9.05
C ILE A 171 17.62 -5.45 10.37
N ALA A 172 16.68 -5.07 11.23
CA ALA A 172 16.35 -5.79 12.44
C ALA A 172 14.96 -6.43 12.34
N ASP A 173 14.81 -7.69 12.74
CA ASP A 173 13.53 -8.41 12.79
C ASP A 173 13.60 -9.50 13.86
N VAL A 174 12.44 -10.04 14.24
CA VAL A 174 12.30 -11.14 15.20
C VAL A 174 12.42 -12.52 14.52
N ASP A 175 12.31 -12.55 13.19
CA ASP A 175 12.30 -13.77 12.40
C ASP A 175 13.60 -13.91 11.58
N GLU A 176 14.38 -14.94 11.90
CA GLU A 176 15.66 -15.24 11.25
C GLU A 176 15.50 -15.60 9.76
N GLN A 177 14.38 -16.20 9.34
CA GLN A 177 14.14 -16.50 7.93
C GLN A 177 13.94 -15.21 7.13
N ARG A 178 13.23 -14.23 7.69
CA ARG A 178 13.07 -12.91 7.06
C ARG A 178 14.39 -12.15 6.98
N LEU A 179 15.23 -12.24 8.02
CA LEU A 179 16.57 -11.68 8.00
C LEU A 179 17.46 -12.34 6.93
N SER A 180 17.40 -13.67 6.79
CA SER A 180 18.11 -14.39 5.72
C SER A 180 17.70 -13.89 4.33
N MET A 181 16.40 -13.62 4.13
CA MET A 181 15.89 -13.03 2.89
C MET A 181 16.41 -11.60 2.69
N ALA A 182 16.39 -10.75 3.72
CA ALA A 182 16.96 -9.41 3.65
C ALA A 182 18.44 -9.42 3.26
N LYS A 183 19.23 -10.32 3.83
CA LYS A 183 20.65 -10.49 3.51
C LYS A 183 20.86 -10.90 2.04
N LYS A 184 20.07 -11.88 1.55
CA LYS A 184 20.10 -12.31 0.13
C LYS A 184 19.76 -11.18 -0.84
N LEU A 185 18.93 -10.23 -0.40
CA LEU A 185 18.51 -9.06 -1.19
C LEU A 185 19.44 -7.84 -1.05
N GLY A 186 20.54 -7.95 -0.31
CA GLY A 186 21.56 -6.90 -0.23
C GLY A 186 21.49 -5.99 1.00
N ALA A 187 20.89 -6.45 2.11
CA ALA A 187 21.16 -5.84 3.42
C ALA A 187 22.66 -6.02 3.75
N ASP A 188 23.34 -4.97 4.20
CA ASP A 188 24.76 -5.09 4.58
C ASP A 188 24.91 -5.92 5.84
N ASP A 189 23.94 -5.83 6.73
CA ASP A 189 23.89 -6.63 7.94
C ASP A 189 22.47 -6.79 8.48
N THR A 190 22.30 -7.76 9.37
CA THR A 190 21.01 -8.13 9.94
C THR A 190 21.14 -8.40 11.43
N VAL A 191 20.17 -7.96 12.22
CA VAL A 191 20.16 -8.13 13.68
C VAL A 191 18.88 -8.82 14.12
N LEU A 192 19.03 -9.98 14.77
CA LEU A 192 17.92 -10.66 15.42
C LEU A 192 17.55 -9.92 16.72
N VAL A 193 16.27 -9.60 16.84
CA VAL A 193 15.68 -8.94 18.02
C VAL A 193 14.54 -9.79 18.58
N SER A 194 14.07 -9.49 19.78
CA SER A 194 12.93 -10.17 20.41
C SER A 194 11.65 -9.33 20.33
N THR A 195 10.56 -9.79 20.93
CA THR A 195 9.35 -8.99 21.17
C THR A 195 9.31 -8.34 22.55
N LYS A 196 10.31 -8.60 23.39
CA LYS A 196 10.37 -8.18 24.80
C LYS A 196 10.91 -6.76 24.95
N ALA A 197 10.31 -5.96 25.82
CA ALA A 197 10.68 -4.56 26.00
C ALA A 197 12.00 -4.39 26.79
N GLU A 198 12.30 -5.33 27.68
CA GLU A 198 13.52 -5.36 28.48
C GLU A 198 14.80 -5.50 27.64
N ASP A 199 14.70 -6.06 26.44
CA ASP A 199 15.86 -6.33 25.56
C ASP A 199 16.29 -5.09 24.75
N ILE A 200 15.53 -3.99 24.78
CA ILE A 200 15.73 -2.82 23.91
C ILE A 200 17.15 -2.25 24.02
N GLU A 201 17.68 -2.08 25.23
CA GLU A 201 19.01 -1.47 25.42
C GLU A 201 20.14 -2.34 24.83
N GLU A 202 20.05 -3.66 25.04
CA GLU A 202 21.01 -4.61 24.48
C GLU A 202 20.90 -4.65 22.95
N GLU A 203 19.68 -4.71 22.43
CA GLU A 203 19.40 -4.70 20.98
C GLU A 203 19.91 -3.44 20.30
N VAL A 204 19.68 -2.26 20.88
CA VAL A 204 20.20 -0.99 20.36
C VAL A 204 21.72 -1.02 20.28
N THR A 205 22.38 -1.55 21.30
CA THR A 205 23.84 -1.71 21.31
C THR A 205 24.31 -2.63 20.18
N ARG A 206 23.66 -3.80 20.00
CA ARG A 206 23.98 -4.72 18.89
C ARG A 206 23.75 -4.08 17.51
N ILE A 207 22.65 -3.33 17.36
CA ILE A 207 22.30 -2.59 16.14
C ILE A 207 23.38 -1.55 15.81
N GLN A 208 23.80 -0.75 16.77
CA GLN A 208 24.82 0.27 16.58
C GLN A 208 26.19 -0.33 16.23
N ASN A 209 26.56 -1.43 16.89
CA ASN A 209 27.79 -2.17 16.58
C ASN A 209 27.77 -2.75 15.16
N SER A 210 26.65 -3.35 14.74
CA SER A 210 26.46 -3.88 13.38
C SER A 210 26.48 -2.77 12.30
N MET A 211 25.94 -1.60 12.61
CA MET A 211 26.07 -0.43 11.73
C MET A 211 27.53 0.00 11.59
N GLY A 212 28.31 -0.01 12.68
CA GLY A 212 29.70 0.45 12.68
C GLY A 212 29.83 1.96 12.44
N GLY A 213 28.76 2.73 12.66
CA GLY A 213 28.68 4.15 12.36
C GLY A 213 27.35 4.77 12.80
N LYS A 214 27.14 6.04 12.43
CA LYS A 214 25.89 6.75 12.75
C LYS A 214 24.72 6.15 11.97
N ILE A 215 23.54 6.07 12.59
CA ILE A 215 22.27 5.71 11.95
C ILE A 215 21.49 7.01 11.72
N ASN A 216 21.53 7.53 10.49
CA ASN A 216 20.92 8.82 10.15
C ASN A 216 19.40 8.73 10.04
N VAL A 217 18.90 7.60 9.51
CA VAL A 217 17.48 7.36 9.29
C VAL A 217 17.13 5.97 9.79
N THR A 218 16.07 5.85 10.58
CA THR A 218 15.44 4.57 10.89
C THR A 218 14.04 4.51 10.29
N PHE A 219 13.71 3.42 9.59
CA PHE A 219 12.34 3.13 9.15
C PHE A 219 11.72 2.08 10.05
N ASP A 220 10.67 2.42 10.80
CA ASP A 220 9.83 1.45 11.49
C ASP A 220 8.74 0.94 10.54
N CYS A 221 8.94 -0.28 10.04
CA CYS A 221 8.02 -0.96 9.12
C CYS A 221 7.07 -1.93 9.84
N ALA A 222 7.21 -2.09 11.16
CA ALA A 222 6.35 -2.94 11.98
C ALA A 222 5.26 -2.12 12.70
N GLY A 223 5.63 -0.96 13.25
CA GLY A 223 4.70 -0.01 13.86
C GLY A 223 4.16 -0.46 15.23
N PHE A 224 5.02 -1.08 16.03
CA PHE A 224 4.73 -1.44 17.43
C PHE A 224 5.48 -0.50 18.39
N GLU A 225 5.02 -0.45 19.64
CA GLU A 225 5.63 0.40 20.67
C GLU A 225 7.12 0.09 20.89
N LYS A 226 7.46 -1.21 20.96
CA LYS A 226 8.85 -1.66 21.09
C LYS A 226 9.69 -1.22 19.89
N THR A 227 9.22 -1.47 18.67
CA THR A 227 9.98 -1.18 17.44
C THR A 227 10.25 0.32 17.30
N MET A 228 9.26 1.15 17.63
CA MET A 228 9.42 2.59 17.64
C MET A 228 10.38 3.06 18.74
N SER A 229 10.35 2.44 19.93
CA SER A 229 11.29 2.74 21.02
C SER A 229 12.73 2.38 20.65
N THR A 230 12.95 1.20 20.06
CA THR A 230 14.25 0.79 19.51
C THR A 230 14.72 1.75 18.42
N ALA A 231 13.83 2.13 17.50
CA ALA A 231 14.14 3.06 16.41
C ALA A 231 14.57 4.44 16.92
N LEU A 232 13.84 5.00 17.89
CA LEU A 232 14.16 6.27 18.53
C LEU A 232 15.53 6.21 19.20
N LYS A 233 15.81 5.17 20.00
CA LYS A 233 17.07 5.04 20.73
C LYS A 233 18.28 4.79 19.82
N ALA A 234 18.12 3.97 18.78
CA ALA A 234 19.21 3.62 17.86
C ALA A 234 19.62 4.79 16.94
N THR A 235 18.68 5.64 16.54
CA THR A 235 18.91 6.77 15.63
C THR A 235 19.86 7.79 16.26
N CYS A 236 20.81 8.32 15.48
CA CYS A 236 21.77 9.31 15.96
C CYS A 236 21.10 10.67 16.25
N PRO A 237 21.73 11.55 17.05
CA PRO A 237 21.27 12.93 17.18
C PRO A 237 21.14 13.64 15.83
N GLY A 238 20.10 14.46 15.67
CA GLY A 238 19.73 15.11 14.40
C GLY A 238 19.22 14.17 13.31
N GLY A 239 19.05 12.88 13.62
CA GLY A 239 18.54 11.88 12.68
C GLY A 239 17.02 11.87 12.57
N LYS A 240 16.48 10.95 11.77
CA LYS A 240 15.04 10.81 11.53
C LYS A 240 14.54 9.39 11.78
N VAL A 241 13.40 9.27 12.43
CA VAL A 241 12.63 8.01 12.51
C VAL A 241 11.37 8.15 11.68
N CYS A 242 11.21 7.28 10.69
CA CYS A 242 10.06 7.23 9.81
C CYS A 242 9.12 6.09 10.19
N LEU A 243 7.92 6.42 10.64
CA LEU A 243 6.87 5.45 10.96
C LEU A 243 6.12 5.10 9.66
N ILE A 244 6.31 3.87 9.17
CA ILE A 244 5.61 3.32 7.99
C ILE A 244 4.60 2.25 8.44
N GLY A 245 5.01 1.36 9.35
CA GLY A 245 4.15 0.32 9.89
C GLY A 245 3.02 0.89 10.75
N MET A 246 1.89 0.19 10.77
CA MET A 246 0.70 0.57 11.55
C MET A 246 0.20 -0.61 12.38
N GLY A 247 1.10 -1.23 13.16
CA GLY A 247 0.77 -2.39 14.01
C GLY A 247 -0.14 -2.03 15.19
N HIS A 248 0.06 -0.88 15.81
CA HIS A 248 -0.78 -0.36 16.89
C HIS A 248 -1.50 0.94 16.50
N ASN A 249 -2.72 1.12 17.04
CA ASN A 249 -3.48 2.37 16.90
C ASN A 249 -2.91 3.50 17.77
N GLU A 250 -2.41 3.16 18.95
CA GLU A 250 -1.79 4.07 19.92
C GLU A 250 -0.54 3.40 20.51
N MET A 251 0.48 4.18 20.84
CA MET A 251 1.76 3.69 21.38
C MET A 251 2.36 4.70 22.35
N THR A 252 2.98 4.19 23.42
CA THR A 252 3.71 4.97 24.41
C THR A 252 5.20 4.92 24.11
N VAL A 253 5.79 6.01 23.62
CA VAL A 253 7.18 6.03 23.15
C VAL A 253 8.01 7.13 23.82
N PRO A 254 9.32 6.92 24.03
CA PRO A 254 10.17 7.87 24.75
C PRO A 254 10.53 9.09 23.88
N LEU A 255 9.60 10.04 23.73
CA LEU A 255 9.82 11.25 22.92
C LEU A 255 10.74 12.26 23.60
N THR A 256 10.76 12.37 24.93
CA THR A 256 11.61 13.36 25.62
C THR A 256 13.11 13.15 25.34
N PRO A 257 13.67 11.92 25.45
CA PRO A 257 15.07 11.67 25.07
C PRO A 257 15.34 11.83 23.57
N ALA A 258 14.34 11.61 22.71
CA ALA A 258 14.46 11.84 21.28
C ALA A 258 14.52 13.34 20.95
N ALA A 259 13.66 14.14 21.59
CA ALA A 259 13.64 15.59 21.47
C ALA A 259 14.94 16.23 21.96
N ALA A 260 15.51 15.73 23.08
CA ALA A 260 16.80 16.18 23.59
C ALA A 260 17.97 15.95 22.62
N ARG A 261 17.82 15.01 21.68
CA ARG A 261 18.79 14.71 20.62
C ARG A 261 18.35 15.24 19.24
N GLU A 262 17.31 16.06 19.19
CA GLU A 262 16.73 16.61 17.96
C GLU A 262 16.40 15.54 16.91
N VAL A 263 15.86 14.40 17.34
CA VAL A 263 15.43 13.33 16.42
C VAL A 263 14.03 13.63 15.88
N ASP A 264 13.90 13.71 14.56
CA ASP A 264 12.61 13.92 13.91
C ASP A 264 11.78 12.63 13.88
N VAL A 265 10.47 12.74 14.13
CA VAL A 265 9.50 11.65 13.92
C VAL A 265 8.61 11.97 12.73
N VAL A 266 8.69 11.14 11.68
CA VAL A 266 8.07 11.39 10.38
C VAL A 266 7.10 10.26 10.05
N GLY A 267 5.79 10.49 10.19
CA GLY A 267 4.80 9.50 9.75
C GLY A 267 4.72 9.42 8.22
N VAL A 268 4.74 8.24 7.63
CA VAL A 268 4.65 7.98 6.19
C VAL A 268 3.30 7.33 5.90
N PHE A 269 2.56 7.85 4.93
CA PHE A 269 1.23 7.32 4.59
C PHE A 269 1.11 7.13 3.08
N CYS A 270 0.90 5.89 2.65
CA CYS A 270 0.81 5.50 1.24
C CYS A 270 1.98 6.10 0.43
N TYR A 271 1.67 6.92 -0.58
CA TYR A 271 2.64 7.55 -1.47
C TYR A 271 2.03 8.73 -2.23
N LYS A 272 2.91 9.56 -2.81
CA LYS A 272 2.55 10.65 -3.71
C LYS A 272 3.58 10.80 -4.83
N ASN A 273 3.11 10.82 -6.08
CA ASN A 273 3.93 11.03 -7.28
C ASN A 273 5.15 10.09 -7.38
N THR A 274 4.99 8.83 -6.98
CA THR A 274 6.07 7.82 -6.91
C THR A 274 6.07 6.85 -8.09
N TRP A 275 4.90 6.58 -8.69
CA TRP A 275 4.71 5.55 -9.71
C TRP A 275 5.65 5.68 -10.91
N PRO A 276 5.85 6.89 -11.51
CA PRO A 276 6.82 7.05 -12.59
C PRO A 276 8.25 6.65 -12.20
N LEU A 277 8.68 7.00 -10.97
CA LEU A 277 10.02 6.63 -10.49
C LEU A 277 10.13 5.13 -10.18
N CYS A 278 9.07 4.52 -9.65
CA CYS A 278 9.04 3.07 -9.41
C CYS A 278 9.19 2.31 -10.74
N LEU A 279 8.45 2.72 -11.77
CA LEU A 279 8.57 2.13 -13.10
C LEU A 279 9.96 2.33 -13.67
N GLU A 280 10.57 3.49 -13.48
CA GLU A 280 11.95 3.74 -13.94
C GLU A 280 12.97 2.85 -13.22
N PHE A 281 12.82 2.63 -11.91
CA PHE A 281 13.67 1.70 -11.15
C PHE A 281 13.55 0.25 -11.65
N LEU A 282 12.33 -0.20 -11.96
CA LEU A 282 12.10 -1.53 -12.53
C LEU A 282 12.65 -1.62 -13.96
N ARG A 283 12.35 -0.63 -14.80
CA ARG A 283 12.77 -0.56 -16.21
C ARG A 283 14.30 -0.60 -16.37
N THR A 284 15.01 0.09 -15.48
CA THR A 284 16.48 0.16 -15.51
C THR A 284 17.16 -1.01 -14.79
N GLY A 285 16.39 -1.88 -14.12
CA GLY A 285 16.93 -2.94 -13.28
C GLY A 285 17.61 -2.44 -12.00
N LYS A 286 17.43 -1.15 -11.65
CA LYS A 286 17.97 -0.57 -10.41
C LYS A 286 17.36 -1.20 -9.16
N VAL A 287 16.14 -1.70 -9.27
CA VAL A 287 15.45 -2.47 -8.23
C VAL A 287 14.91 -3.76 -8.84
N ASP A 288 15.26 -4.91 -8.24
CA ASP A 288 14.65 -6.20 -8.56
C ASP A 288 13.64 -6.59 -7.47
N VAL A 289 12.36 -6.59 -7.84
CA VAL A 289 11.25 -6.98 -6.96
C VAL A 289 10.85 -8.45 -7.10
N LYS A 290 11.36 -9.17 -8.10
CA LYS A 290 10.92 -10.55 -8.40
C LYS A 290 11.12 -11.50 -7.23
N PRO A 291 12.25 -11.46 -6.49
CA PRO A 291 12.46 -12.35 -5.35
C PRO A 291 11.42 -12.18 -4.23
N LEU A 292 10.78 -11.01 -4.13
CA LEU A 292 9.76 -10.75 -3.11
C LEU A 292 8.48 -11.56 -3.36
N ILE A 293 8.21 -11.95 -4.60
CA ILE A 293 7.03 -12.73 -4.98
C ILE A 293 7.31 -14.22 -4.69
N THR A 294 6.98 -14.65 -3.47
CA THR A 294 7.28 -16.02 -3.02
C THR A 294 6.21 -17.03 -3.35
N HIS A 295 4.94 -16.62 -3.43
CA HIS A 295 3.83 -17.53 -3.72
C HIS A 295 2.91 -17.00 -4.82
N ARG A 296 2.33 -17.95 -5.57
CA ARG A 296 1.44 -17.69 -6.69
C ARG A 296 0.25 -18.63 -6.60
N PHE A 297 -0.94 -18.08 -6.69
CA PHE A 297 -2.20 -18.80 -6.65
C PHE A 297 -3.06 -18.42 -7.84
N GLY A 298 -3.91 -19.33 -8.32
CA GLY A 298 -4.98 -19.01 -9.26
C GLY A 298 -6.14 -18.27 -8.59
N PHE A 299 -7.22 -18.05 -9.34
CA PHE A 299 -8.39 -17.30 -8.88
C PHE A 299 -9.61 -18.19 -8.55
N SER A 300 -9.38 -19.48 -8.29
CA SER A 300 -10.44 -20.36 -7.78
C SER A 300 -10.72 -20.06 -6.30
N GLN A 301 -11.94 -20.34 -5.83
CA GLN A 301 -12.33 -20.08 -4.43
C GLN A 301 -11.33 -20.72 -3.43
N LYS A 302 -10.97 -21.98 -3.67
CA LYS A 302 -10.03 -22.73 -2.84
C LYS A 302 -8.65 -22.09 -2.81
N GLU A 303 -8.11 -21.73 -3.98
CA GLU A 303 -6.78 -21.10 -4.07
C GLU A 303 -6.76 -19.70 -3.44
N VAL A 304 -7.89 -18.97 -3.50
CA VAL A 304 -8.04 -17.68 -2.83
C VAL A 304 -7.98 -17.85 -1.31
N GLU A 305 -8.69 -18.84 -0.76
CA GLU A 305 -8.62 -19.16 0.67
C GLU A 305 -7.21 -19.57 1.10
N GLU A 306 -6.59 -20.51 0.39
CA GLU A 306 -5.20 -20.96 0.64
C GLU A 306 -4.18 -19.80 0.55
N ALA A 307 -4.37 -18.87 -0.39
CA ALA A 307 -3.52 -17.70 -0.54
C ALA A 307 -3.61 -16.74 0.66
N PHE A 308 -4.81 -16.50 1.17
CA PHE A 308 -5.01 -15.67 2.36
C PHE A 308 -4.47 -16.34 3.62
N GLU A 309 -4.67 -17.66 3.78
CA GLU A 309 -4.08 -18.43 4.87
C GLU A 309 -2.55 -18.39 4.83
N THR A 310 -1.96 -18.60 3.65
CA THR A 310 -0.51 -18.51 3.42
C THR A 310 0.02 -17.10 3.77
N SER A 311 -0.71 -16.06 3.37
CA SER A 311 -0.33 -14.68 3.69
C SER A 311 -0.46 -14.36 5.19
N ALA A 312 -1.42 -14.96 5.89
CA ALA A 312 -1.68 -14.71 7.31
C ALA A 312 -0.75 -15.53 8.22
N GLY A 313 -0.39 -16.75 7.82
CA GLY A 313 0.43 -17.67 8.61
C GLY A 313 1.87 -17.20 8.84
N GLY A 314 2.39 -16.29 8.02
CA GLY A 314 3.75 -15.79 8.13
C GLY A 314 4.81 -16.79 7.68
N GLY A 315 6.05 -16.63 8.13
CA GLY A 315 7.20 -17.46 7.73
C GLY A 315 7.79 -17.07 6.35
N ASN A 316 7.85 -18.03 5.43
CA ASN A 316 8.47 -17.85 4.10
C ASN A 316 7.62 -17.03 3.10
N ALA A 317 6.38 -16.69 3.45
CA ALA A 317 5.52 -15.84 2.66
C ALA A 317 5.95 -14.37 2.79
N VAL A 318 6.40 -13.76 1.69
CA VAL A 318 6.72 -12.32 1.60
C VAL A 318 5.60 -11.64 0.82
N LYS A 319 5.55 -11.83 -0.50
CA LYS A 319 4.43 -11.40 -1.33
C LYS A 319 3.73 -12.60 -1.96
N VAL A 320 2.45 -12.72 -1.67
CA VAL A 320 1.52 -13.63 -2.35
C VAL A 320 0.89 -12.89 -3.54
N MET A 321 0.85 -13.53 -4.70
CA MET A 321 0.22 -12.97 -5.91
C MET A 321 -0.80 -13.93 -6.52
N PHE A 322 -1.81 -13.33 -7.15
CA PHE A 322 -2.81 -14.05 -7.93
C PHE A 322 -2.44 -13.99 -9.42
N ASN A 323 -2.48 -15.14 -10.09
CA ASN A 323 -2.48 -15.22 -11.53
C ASN A 323 -3.95 -15.20 -11.98
N LEU A 324 -4.35 -14.10 -12.62
CA LEU A 324 -5.66 -13.94 -13.25
C LEU A 324 -5.64 -14.51 -14.67
#